data_AF-V4KCA5-F1
#
_entry.id   AF-V4KCA5-F1
#
_cell.length_a   1.000
_cell.length_b   1.000
_cell.length_c   1.000
_cell.angle_alpha   90.00
_cell.angle_beta   90.00
_cell.angle_gamma   90.00
#
_symmetry.space_group_name_H-M   'P 1'
#
loop_
_entity.id
_entity.type
_entity.pdbx_description
1 polymer ?
#
loop_
_entity_poly.entity_id
_entity_poly.type
_entity_poly.pdbx_seq_one_letter_code
_entity_poly.pdbx_strand_id
1 'polypeptide(L)'
;MARPKKIVPPTDAEITFRLEIPEFRGSTVAEELLDWFVTIDEILEFKKVPHDRCVPLVAIRFRDRAAAWWTQNKTSRARLG
;
A
#
# COMPACT_ATOMS: atom_id res chain seq x y z
N MET A 1 29.19 2.63 -10.61
CA MET A 1 29.19 1.88 -9.33
C MET A 1 27.92 2.23 -8.57
N ALA A 2 26.97 1.30 -8.42
CA ALA A 2 25.73 1.54 -7.65
C ALA A 2 26.02 1.38 -6.15
N ARG A 3 25.72 2.40 -5.34
CA ARG A 3 25.81 2.28 -3.88
C ARG A 3 24.77 1.26 -3.40
N PRO A 4 25.13 0.29 -2.55
CA PRO A 4 24.14 -0.63 -2.00
C PRO A 4 23.12 0.17 -1.20
N LYS A 5 21.83 0.01 -1.53
CA LYS A 5 20.75 0.57 -0.71
C LYS A 5 20.81 -0.13 0.64
N LYS A 6 21.28 0.56 1.68
CA LYS A 6 21.19 0.06 3.05
C LYS A 6 19.71 -0.18 3.35
N ILE A 7 19.34 -1.43 3.56
CA ILE A 7 18.01 -1.79 4.06
C ILE A 7 18.03 -1.41 5.52
N VAL A 8 17.51 -0.22 5.84
CA VAL A 8 17.27 0.18 7.22
C VAL A 8 16.09 -0.69 7.71
N PRO A 9 16.23 -1.45 8.80
CA PRO A 9 15.11 -2.20 9.33
C PRO A 9 13.99 -1.22 9.70
N PRO A 10 12.72 -1.54 9.38
CA PRO A 10 11.62 -0.65 9.73
C PRO A 10 11.62 -0.47 11.24
N THR A 11 11.46 0.78 11.66
CA THR A 11 11.36 1.08 13.10
C THR A 11 10.08 0.46 13.67
N ASP A 12 10.05 0.19 14.98
CA ASP A 12 8.85 -0.39 15.63
C ASP A 12 7.58 0.45 15.39
N ALA A 13 7.73 1.77 15.23
CA ALA A 13 6.66 2.68 14.86
C ALA A 13 6.15 2.46 13.43
N GLU A 14 7.05 2.22 12.46
CA GLU A 14 6.65 1.87 11.09
C GLU A 14 5.97 0.51 11.01
N ILE A 15 6.40 -0.48 11.81
CA ILE A 15 5.76 -1.79 11.88
C ILE A 15 4.36 -1.65 12.50
N THR A 16 4.24 -0.92 13.60
CA THR A 16 2.97 -0.68 14.30
C THR A 16 1.99 0.06 13.38
N PHE A 17 2.45 1.11 12.72
CA PHE A 17 1.62 1.86 11.76
C PHE A 17 1.19 0.98 10.57
N ARG A 18 2.11 0.15 10.06
CA ARG A 18 1.74 -0.83 9.03
C ARG A 18 0.61 -1.71 9.51
N LEU A 19 0.56 -2.16 10.77
CA LEU A 19 -0.49 -3.04 11.33
C LEU A 19 -1.89 -2.40 11.42
N GLU A 20 -1.99 -1.07 11.37
CA GLU A 20 -3.28 -0.37 11.47
C GLU A 20 -4.04 -0.27 10.13
N ILE A 21 -3.34 -0.24 8.99
CA ILE A 21 -3.99 -0.13 7.66
C ILE A 21 -4.72 -1.45 7.32
N PRO A 22 -6.03 -1.51 7.03
CA PRO A 22 -6.70 -2.78 6.74
C PRO A 22 -6.16 -3.46 5.47
N GLU A 23 -6.18 -4.80 5.43
CA GLU A 23 -5.86 -5.56 4.21
C GLU A 23 -7.00 -5.50 3.19
N PHE A 24 -6.66 -5.58 1.90
CA PHE A 24 -7.63 -5.77 0.83
C PHE A 24 -7.25 -6.95 -0.04
N ARG A 25 -8.19 -7.89 -0.21
CA ARG A 25 -7.99 -9.15 -0.94
C ARG A 25 -8.44 -9.08 -2.41
N GLY A 26 -9.09 -7.98 -2.82
CA GLY A 26 -9.59 -7.81 -4.18
C GLY A 26 -11.04 -8.25 -4.34
N SER A 27 -11.92 -7.77 -3.46
CA SER A 27 -13.36 -8.00 -3.54
C SER A 27 -13.93 -7.52 -4.89
N THR A 28 -14.96 -8.21 -5.37
CA THR A 28 -15.77 -7.79 -6.52
C THR A 28 -16.98 -6.96 -6.13
N VAL A 29 -17.26 -6.84 -4.83
CA VAL A 29 -18.35 -6.02 -4.30
C VAL A 29 -17.87 -4.58 -4.22
N ALA A 30 -18.63 -3.66 -4.83
CA ALA A 30 -18.22 -2.26 -4.93
C ALA A 30 -18.26 -1.57 -3.56
N GLU A 31 -19.28 -1.86 -2.74
CA GLU A 31 -19.39 -1.29 -1.39
C GLU A 31 -18.19 -1.66 -0.52
N GLU A 32 -17.76 -2.93 -0.51
CA GLU A 32 -16.60 -3.37 0.27
C GLU A 32 -15.29 -2.66 -0.14
N LEU A 33 -15.14 -2.35 -1.43
CA LEU A 33 -14.00 -1.56 -1.91
C LEU A 33 -14.09 -0.11 -1.42
N LEU A 34 -15.27 0.50 -1.47
CA LEU A 34 -15.48 1.88 -1.03
C LEU A 34 -15.28 2.02 0.48
N ASP A 35 -15.84 1.12 1.28
CA ASP A 35 -15.67 1.10 2.73
C ASP A 35 -14.20 0.96 3.12
N TRP A 36 -13.45 0.11 2.40
CA TRP A 36 -12.02 -0.02 2.58
C TRP A 36 -11.25 1.25 2.22
N PHE A 37 -11.63 1.94 1.15
CA PHE A 37 -11.02 3.23 0.78
C PHE A 37 -11.27 4.32 1.83
N VAL A 38 -12.51 4.47 2.31
CA VAL A 38 -12.85 5.43 3.37
C VAL A 38 -12.01 5.17 4.62
N THR A 39 -11.92 3.91 5.04
CA THR A 39 -11.13 3.52 6.22
C THR A 39 -9.64 3.87 6.05
N ILE A 40 -9.07 3.61 4.87
CA ILE A 40 -7.67 3.96 4.60
C ILE A 40 -7.46 5.47 4.58
N ASP A 41 -8.37 6.23 3.98
CA ASP A 41 -8.25 7.69 3.89
C ASP A 41 -8.24 8.32 5.30
N GLU A 42 -9.16 7.90 6.16
CA GLU A 42 -9.22 8.32 7.58
C GLU A 42 -7.92 8.00 8.34
N ILE A 43 -7.36 6.79 8.17
CA ILE A 43 -6.11 6.39 8.83
C ILE A 43 -4.93 7.23 8.33
N LEU A 44 -4.82 7.44 7.01
CA LEU A 44 -3.73 8.21 6.41
C LEU A 44 -3.78 9.68 6.83
N GLU A 45 -4.98 10.27 6.86
CA GLU A 45 -5.20 11.64 7.33
C GLU A 45 -4.86 11.77 8.81
N PHE A 46 -5.40 10.88 9.66
CA PHE A 46 -5.16 10.91 11.11
C PHE A 46 -3.67 10.82 11.44
N LYS A 47 -2.93 10.00 10.69
CA LYS A 47 -1.48 9.78 10.89
C LYS A 47 -0.61 10.79 10.14
N LYS A 48 -1.23 11.73 9.40
CA LYS A 48 -0.57 12.78 8.62
C LYS A 48 0.51 12.21 7.68
N VAL A 49 0.17 11.12 7.01
CA VAL A 49 1.10 10.42 6.12
C VAL A 49 1.44 11.31 4.92
N PRO A 50 2.73 11.54 4.60
CA PRO A 50 3.11 12.25 3.38
C PRO A 50 2.58 11.55 2.13
N HIS A 51 2.05 12.34 1.18
CA HIS A 51 1.38 11.82 -0.01
C HIS A 51 2.25 10.84 -0.84
N ASP A 52 3.56 11.08 -0.93
CA ASP A 52 4.52 10.21 -1.63
C ASP A 52 4.70 8.84 -0.97
N ARG A 53 4.29 8.69 0.30
CA ARG A 53 4.34 7.44 1.06
C ARG A 53 3.03 6.67 1.08
N CYS A 54 1.89 7.31 0.78
CA CYS A 54 0.57 6.69 0.84
C CYS A 54 0.50 5.44 -0.05
N VAL A 55 0.86 5.56 -1.33
CA VAL A 55 0.78 4.44 -2.28
C VAL A 55 1.65 3.24 -1.86
N PRO A 56 2.95 3.41 -1.51
CA PRO A 56 3.76 2.32 -0.96
C PRO A 56 3.16 1.63 0.28
N LEU A 57 2.57 2.40 1.19
CA LEU A 57 1.99 1.89 2.44
C LEU A 57 0.69 1.11 2.21
N VAL A 58 -0.16 1.57 1.31
CA VAL A 58 -1.39 0.84 0.94
C VAL A 58 -1.04 -0.41 0.13
N ALA A 59 -0.08 -0.32 -0.78
CA ALA A 59 0.30 -1.41 -1.66
C ALA A 59 0.77 -2.67 -0.92
N ILE A 60 1.47 -2.53 0.21
CA ILE A 60 1.92 -3.66 1.03
C ILE A 60 0.77 -4.34 1.79
N ARG A 61 -0.44 -3.77 1.79
CA ARG A 61 -1.64 -4.35 2.40
C ARG A 61 -2.56 -5.05 1.40
N PHE A 62 -2.21 -5.04 0.11
CA PHE A 62 -2.87 -5.90 -0.86
C PHE A 62 -2.53 -7.37 -0.63
N ARG A 63 -3.55 -8.20 -0.79
CA ARG A 63 -3.48 -9.66 -0.69
C ARG A 63 -4.20 -10.29 -1.88
N ASP A 64 -3.94 -11.57 -2.11
CA ASP A 64 -4.64 -12.39 -3.11
C ASP A 64 -4.79 -11.69 -4.48
N ARG A 65 -6.03 -11.50 -4.94
CA ARG A 65 -6.33 -10.89 -6.24
C ARG A 65 -5.85 -9.45 -6.34
N ALA A 66 -5.96 -8.68 -5.25
CA ALA A 66 -5.47 -7.31 -5.24
C ALA A 66 -3.94 -7.24 -5.38
N ALA A 67 -3.20 -8.16 -4.76
CA ALA A 67 -1.74 -8.22 -4.88
C ALA A 67 -1.30 -8.57 -6.32
N ALA A 68 -2.01 -9.50 -6.96
CA ALA A 68 -1.79 -9.84 -8.37
C ALA A 68 -2.07 -8.65 -9.29
N TRP A 69 -3.20 -7.96 -9.09
CA TRP A 69 -3.57 -6.75 -9.84
C TRP A 69 -2.52 -5.64 -9.70
N TRP A 70 -2.04 -5.36 -8.48
CA TRP A 70 -1.02 -4.33 -8.26
C TRP A 70 0.30 -4.67 -8.96
N THR A 71 0.69 -5.94 -8.94
CA THR A 71 1.88 -6.42 -9.64
C THR A 71 1.75 -6.22 -11.15
N GLN A 72 0.61 -6.59 -11.73
CA GLN A 72 0.33 -6.38 -13.14
C GLN A 72 0.35 -4.89 -13.52
N ASN A 73 -0.23 -4.02 -12.69
CA ASN A 73 -0.23 -2.57 -12.90
C ASN A 73 1.20 -2.01 -12.96
N LYS A 74 2.08 -2.41 -12.03
CA LYS A 74 3.49 -2.00 -12.04
C LYS A 74 4.20 -2.46 -13.31
N THR A 75 4.01 -3.71 -13.72
CA THR A 75 4.61 -4.25 -14.95
C THR A 75 4.12 -3.50 -16.19
N SER A 76 2.83 -3.18 -16.26
CA SER A 76 2.25 -2.41 -17.36
C SER A 76 2.89 -1.02 -17.46
N ARG A 77 3.01 -0.30 -16.33
CA ARG A 77 3.63 1.03 -16.28
C ARG A 77 5.11 1.00 -16.67
N ALA A 78 5.86 -0.02 -16.23
CA ALA A 78 7.26 -0.17 -16.60
C ALA A 78 7.48 -0.42 -18.10
N ARG A 79 6.51 -1.05 -18.77
CA ARG A 79 6.55 -1.32 -20.21
C ARG A 79 6.13 -0.12 -21.06
N LEU A 80 5.28 0.75 -20.51
CA LEU A 80 4.81 1.98 -21.16
C LEU A 80 5.72 3.19 -20.93
N GLY A 81 6.95 2.96 -20.43
CA GLY A 81 7.92 3.98 -20.05
C GLY A 81 8.13 5.08 -21.07
#